data_AF-A0A7S2LB03-F1
#
_entry.id   AF-A0A7S2LB03-F1
#
_cell.length_a   1.000
_cell.length_b   1.000
_cell.length_c   1.000
_cell.angle_alpha   90.00
_cell.angle_beta   90.00
_cell.angle_gamma   90.00
#
_symmetry.space_group_name_H-M   'P 1'
#
loop_
_entity.id
_entity.type
_entity.pdbx_description
1 polymer ?
#
loop_
_entity_poly.entity_id
_entity_poly.type
_entity_poly.pdbx_seq_one_letter_code
_entity_poly.pdbx_strand_id
1 'polypeptide(L)'
;SFLERGYLVFPGLLADEACALRTEFDRLLDDGGQQGPAADWNAVDTGGAELVPATDGEGRAIPGRVMKVQAAALGSGAVLSLLASPKVVSRVRGLYLALAQENTEHVDVFGTKFFPMWPGGRSVSWHQDCHYFGTASPKIVSCGVYVDAADATNGCLRVVPGSHARGALPHSPGAGDLANG
;
A
#
# COMPACT_ATOMS: atom_id res chain seq x y z
N SER A 1 -13.53 15.38 -8.64
CA SER A 1 -13.94 13.96 -8.80
C SER A 1 -12.72 13.05 -8.81
N PHE A 2 -12.87 11.74 -9.02
CA PHE A 2 -11.72 10.86 -9.33
C PHE A 2 -11.13 11.22 -10.70
N LEU A 3 -11.96 11.38 -11.73
CA LEU A 3 -11.54 11.69 -13.11
C LEU A 3 -10.65 12.95 -13.22
N GLU A 4 -10.88 13.94 -12.36
CA GLU A 4 -10.06 15.17 -12.35
C GLU A 4 -8.73 15.00 -11.59
N ARG A 5 -8.74 14.23 -10.50
CA ARG A 5 -7.64 14.22 -9.51
C ARG A 5 -6.81 12.94 -9.54
N GLY A 6 -7.36 11.82 -10.00
CA GLY A 6 -6.75 10.50 -9.94
C GLY A 6 -6.82 9.83 -8.56
N TYR A 7 -7.50 10.44 -7.59
CA TYR A 7 -7.69 9.87 -6.26
C TYR A 7 -8.97 10.39 -5.59
N LEU A 8 -9.45 9.64 -4.60
CA LEU A 8 -10.54 10.00 -3.69
C LEU A 8 -10.04 9.84 -2.25
N VAL A 9 -10.57 10.67 -1.35
CA VAL A 9 -10.25 10.62 0.09
C VAL A 9 -11.54 10.44 0.86
N PHE A 10 -11.56 9.50 1.80
CA PHE A 10 -12.72 9.18 2.63
C PHE A 10 -12.35 9.31 4.11
N PRO A 11 -12.38 10.54 4.69
CA PRO A 11 -12.03 10.74 6.08
C PRO A 11 -12.92 9.92 7.01
N GLY A 12 -12.32 9.21 7.97
CA GLY A 12 -13.03 8.46 8.99
C GLY A 12 -13.80 7.23 8.50
N LEU A 13 -13.61 6.78 7.25
CA LEU A 13 -14.33 5.61 6.71
C LEU A 13 -14.15 4.35 7.57
N LEU A 14 -12.95 4.18 8.14
CA LEU A 14 -12.55 3.00 8.92
C LEU A 14 -12.16 3.37 10.36
N ALA A 15 -12.74 4.46 10.90
CA ALA A 15 -12.38 4.96 12.23
C ALA A 15 -12.71 3.95 13.35
N ASP A 16 -13.84 3.23 13.22
CA ASP A 16 -14.27 2.23 14.20
C ASP A 16 -13.31 1.02 14.22
N GLU A 17 -12.75 0.68 13.07
CA GLU A 17 -11.85 -0.46 12.88
C GLU A 17 -10.38 -0.13 13.20
N ALA A 18 -10.00 1.15 13.23
CA ALA A 18 -8.61 1.60 13.30
C ALA A 18 -7.85 1.01 14.49
N CYS A 19 -8.45 1.00 15.69
CA CYS A 19 -7.82 0.45 16.89
C CYS A 19 -7.54 -1.06 16.77
N ALA A 20 -8.51 -1.81 16.24
CA ALA A 20 -8.35 -3.26 16.05
C ALA A 20 -7.30 -3.57 14.98
N LEU A 21 -7.29 -2.82 13.88
CA LEU A 21 -6.27 -2.95 12.85
C LEU A 21 -4.88 -2.60 13.37
N ARG A 22 -4.76 -1.58 14.21
CA ARG A 22 -3.49 -1.20 14.83
C ARG A 22 -2.92 -2.35 15.65
N THR A 23 -3.71 -2.91 16.57
CA THR A 23 -3.31 -4.06 17.38
C THR A 23 -2.88 -5.26 16.53
N GLU A 24 -3.60 -5.52 15.45
CA GLU A 24 -3.28 -6.64 14.55
C GLU A 24 -1.98 -6.40 13.75
N PHE A 25 -1.73 -5.16 13.33
CA PHE A 25 -0.46 -4.81 12.69
C PHE A 25 0.71 -4.87 13.67
N ASP A 26 0.53 -4.44 14.92
CA ASP A 26 1.54 -4.59 15.96
C ASP A 26 1.84 -6.08 16.20
N ARG A 27 0.81 -6.95 16.27
CA ARG A 27 1.00 -8.41 16.33
C ARG A 27 1.79 -8.96 15.13
N LEU A 28 1.47 -8.53 13.90
CA LEU A 28 2.19 -8.96 12.70
C LEU A 28 3.67 -8.58 12.73
N LEU A 29 4.02 -7.46 13.38
CA LEU A 29 5.40 -7.03 13.55
C LEU A 29 6.11 -7.84 14.65
N ASP A 30 5.43 -8.10 15.77
CA ASP A 30 5.97 -8.81 16.94
C ASP A 30 6.18 -10.31 16.67
N ASP A 31 5.28 -10.94 15.93
CA ASP A 31 5.36 -12.38 15.60
C ASP A 31 6.57 -12.69 14.71
N GLY A 32 7.25 -11.68 14.16
CA GLY A 32 8.47 -11.84 13.36
C GLY A 32 8.28 -12.54 12.01
N GLY A 33 7.04 -12.92 11.68
CA GLY A 33 6.62 -13.66 10.48
C GLY A 33 7.52 -14.86 10.13
N GLN A 34 7.31 -15.44 8.96
CA GLN A 34 8.39 -16.21 8.36
C GLN A 34 9.40 -15.19 7.82
N GLN A 35 10.62 -15.19 8.37
CA GLN A 35 11.73 -14.50 7.73
C GLN A 35 11.94 -15.16 6.36
N GLY A 36 11.54 -14.46 5.29
CA GLY A 36 11.86 -14.88 3.93
C GLY A 36 13.37 -15.04 3.79
N PRO A 37 13.86 -15.91 2.89
CA PRO A 37 15.28 -16.22 2.76
C PRO A 37 16.14 -15.01 2.35
N ALA A 38 15.53 -13.89 1.93
CA ALA A 38 16.21 -12.64 1.62
C ALA A 38 15.25 -11.44 1.70
N ALA A 39 15.81 -10.23 1.92
CA ALA A 39 15.09 -8.97 1.87
C ALA A 39 14.79 -8.54 0.41
N ASP A 40 13.99 -9.31 -0.31
CA ASP A 40 13.52 -8.92 -1.64
C ASP A 40 12.24 -8.09 -1.53
N TRP A 41 12.32 -6.84 -1.97
CA TRP A 41 11.17 -5.93 -2.02
C TRP A 41 10.04 -6.45 -2.93
N ASN A 42 10.35 -7.34 -3.87
CA ASN A 42 9.41 -7.89 -4.84
C ASN A 42 9.07 -9.36 -4.61
N ALA A 43 9.48 -9.97 -3.48
CA ALA A 43 9.13 -11.35 -3.20
C ALA A 43 7.60 -11.56 -3.24
N VAL A 44 7.18 -12.55 -4.01
CA VAL A 44 5.77 -12.85 -4.32
C VAL A 44 5.41 -14.32 -4.06
N ASP A 45 6.29 -15.10 -3.42
CA ASP A 45 6.15 -16.57 -3.40
C ASP A 45 6.58 -17.22 -2.06
N THR A 46 5.99 -16.81 -0.94
CA THR A 46 6.22 -17.45 0.37
C THR A 46 4.97 -18.13 0.95
N GLY A 47 3.80 -17.98 0.32
CA GLY A 47 2.54 -18.55 0.82
C GLY A 47 2.02 -17.89 2.11
N GLY A 48 2.62 -16.79 2.55
CA GLY A 48 2.28 -16.09 3.79
C GLY A 48 2.65 -14.60 3.75
N ALA A 49 2.44 -13.90 4.87
CA ALA A 49 2.93 -12.54 5.04
C ALA A 49 4.45 -12.53 5.28
N GLU A 50 5.16 -11.67 4.56
CA GLU A 50 6.62 -11.60 4.58
C GLU A 50 7.11 -10.27 5.15
N LEU A 51 8.00 -10.33 6.13
CA LEU A 51 8.57 -9.16 6.79
C LEU A 51 9.86 -8.76 6.08
N VAL A 52 9.84 -7.58 5.46
CA VAL A 52 11.01 -6.97 4.84
C VAL A 52 11.71 -6.09 5.89
N PRO A 53 12.96 -6.41 6.29
CA PRO A 53 13.69 -5.61 7.27
C PRO A 53 14.02 -4.22 6.71
N ALA A 54 14.04 -3.23 7.59
CA ALA A 54 14.60 -1.92 7.28
C ALA A 54 16.13 -2.01 7.22
N THR A 55 16.76 -1.18 6.38
CA THR A 55 18.22 -1.17 6.19
C THR A 55 18.84 0.19 6.47
N ASP A 56 20.08 0.18 6.97
CA ASP A 56 20.89 1.37 7.17
C ASP A 56 21.46 1.93 5.86
N GLY A 57 22.26 3.01 5.94
CA GLY A 57 22.90 3.64 4.78
C GLY A 57 23.81 2.72 3.97
N GLU A 58 24.23 1.59 4.55
CA GLU A 58 25.15 0.62 3.97
C GLU A 58 24.41 -0.67 3.54
N GLY A 59 23.07 -0.68 3.65
CA GLY A 59 22.21 -1.79 3.23
C GLY A 59 22.08 -2.91 4.27
N ARG A 60 22.58 -2.74 5.49
CA ARG A 60 22.51 -3.77 6.54
C ARG A 60 21.17 -3.69 7.26
N ALA A 61 20.59 -4.85 7.61
CA ALA A 61 19.33 -4.91 8.34
C ALA A 61 19.45 -4.24 9.73
N ILE A 62 18.47 -3.40 10.06
CA ILE A 62 18.34 -2.77 11.37
C ILE A 62 17.57 -3.75 12.28
N PRO A 63 18.17 -4.24 13.37
CA PRO A 63 17.52 -5.21 14.26
C PRO A 63 16.16 -4.72 14.78
N GLY A 64 15.15 -5.61 14.72
CA GLY A 64 13.80 -5.32 15.22
C GLY A 64 13.02 -4.30 14.39
N ARG A 65 13.51 -3.86 13.22
CA ARG A 65 12.83 -2.86 12.41
C ARG A 65 12.41 -3.44 11.06
N VAL A 66 11.10 -3.56 10.87
CA VAL A 66 10.46 -4.00 9.63
C VAL A 66 10.06 -2.78 8.81
N MET A 67 10.48 -2.67 7.56
CA MET A 67 10.09 -1.56 6.68
C MET A 67 8.74 -1.80 5.99
N LYS A 68 8.42 -3.07 5.72
CA LYS A 68 7.21 -3.46 5.02
C LYS A 68 6.83 -4.89 5.40
N VAL A 69 5.53 -5.15 5.51
CA VAL A 69 4.96 -6.49 5.48
C VAL A 69 4.29 -6.71 4.12
N GLN A 70 4.86 -7.58 3.31
CA GLN A 70 4.31 -7.98 2.01
C GLN A 70 3.24 -9.06 2.22
N ALA A 71 2.17 -9.03 1.43
CA ALA A 71 1.04 -9.95 1.53
C ALA A 71 0.40 -9.99 2.95
N ALA A 72 0.27 -8.84 3.60
CA ALA A 72 -0.26 -8.72 4.97
C ALA A 72 -1.59 -9.46 5.22
N ALA A 73 -2.48 -9.54 4.23
CA ALA A 73 -3.74 -10.29 4.33
C ALA A 73 -3.56 -11.81 4.49
N LEU A 74 -2.41 -12.38 4.09
CA LEU A 74 -2.10 -13.80 4.31
C LEU A 74 -1.62 -14.06 5.75
N GLY A 75 -1.08 -13.05 6.43
CA GLY A 75 -0.71 -13.12 7.84
C GLY A 75 -1.82 -12.71 8.80
N SER A 76 -2.88 -12.09 8.27
CA SER A 76 -3.99 -11.55 9.06
C SER A 76 -5.32 -11.66 8.33
N GLY A 77 -6.20 -12.52 8.84
CA GLY A 77 -7.59 -12.60 8.38
C GLY A 77 -8.39 -11.31 8.63
N ALA A 78 -7.98 -10.49 9.60
CA ALA A 78 -8.63 -9.21 9.88
C ALA A 78 -8.38 -8.20 8.75
N VAL A 79 -7.19 -8.17 8.17
CA VAL A 79 -6.87 -7.34 6.99
C VAL A 79 -7.75 -7.75 5.80
N LEU A 80 -7.86 -9.05 5.53
CA LEU A 80 -8.72 -9.53 4.44
C LEU A 80 -10.20 -9.21 4.69
N SER A 81 -10.68 -9.41 5.92
CA SER A 81 -12.07 -9.12 6.31
C SER A 81 -12.41 -7.64 6.16
N LEU A 82 -11.48 -6.74 6.51
CA LEU A 82 -11.64 -5.30 6.32
C LEU A 82 -11.79 -4.95 4.83
N LEU A 83 -10.93 -5.50 3.97
CA LEU A 83 -10.96 -5.24 2.52
C LEU A 83 -12.25 -5.78 1.88
N ALA A 84 -12.77 -6.89 2.39
CA ALA A 84 -14.05 -7.47 1.97
C ALA A 84 -15.28 -6.76 2.58
N SER A 85 -15.09 -5.79 3.47
CA SER A 85 -16.21 -5.12 4.15
C SER A 85 -17.07 -4.29 3.18
N PRO A 86 -18.37 -4.15 3.45
CA PRO A 86 -19.24 -3.29 2.64
C PRO A 86 -18.76 -1.83 2.58
N LYS A 87 -18.09 -1.34 3.65
CA LYS A 87 -17.51 0.02 3.72
C LYS A 87 -16.46 0.23 2.62
N VAL A 88 -15.62 -0.76 2.36
CA VAL A 88 -14.55 -0.68 1.34
C VAL A 88 -15.10 -1.06 -0.04
N VAL A 89 -15.75 -2.22 -0.15
CA VAL A 89 -16.23 -2.76 -1.43
C VAL A 89 -17.17 -1.78 -2.13
N SER A 90 -18.11 -1.14 -1.41
CA SER A 90 -19.02 -0.16 -2.02
C SER A 90 -18.30 1.04 -2.66
N ARG A 91 -17.16 1.47 -2.09
CA ARG A 91 -16.36 2.57 -2.65
C ARG A 91 -15.61 2.14 -3.90
N VAL A 92 -15.05 0.94 -3.88
CA VAL A 92 -14.37 0.35 -5.05
C VAL A 92 -15.37 0.15 -6.19
N ARG A 93 -16.54 -0.44 -5.92
CA ARG A 93 -17.61 -0.61 -6.94
C ARG A 93 -18.08 0.73 -7.50
N GLY A 94 -18.29 1.72 -6.64
CA GLY A 94 -18.66 3.07 -7.08
C GLY A 94 -17.61 3.71 -7.98
N LEU A 95 -16.32 3.48 -7.70
CA LEU A 95 -15.23 3.93 -8.57
C LEU A 95 -15.20 3.18 -9.89
N TYR A 96 -15.36 1.85 -9.88
CA TYR A 96 -15.41 1.04 -11.10
C TYR A 96 -16.56 1.46 -12.02
N LEU A 97 -17.73 1.76 -11.44
CA LEU A 97 -18.87 2.31 -12.17
C LEU A 97 -18.54 3.68 -12.79
N ALA A 98 -17.93 4.58 -12.02
CA ALA A 98 -17.51 5.90 -12.53
C ALA A 98 -16.45 5.83 -13.63
N LEU A 99 -15.67 4.74 -13.66
CA LEU A 99 -14.66 4.45 -14.69
C LEU A 99 -15.19 3.61 -15.85
N ALA A 100 -16.50 3.32 -15.88
CA ALA A 100 -17.14 2.48 -16.89
C ALA A 100 -16.45 1.12 -17.07
N GLN A 101 -16.00 0.50 -15.98
CA GLN A 101 -15.43 -0.84 -16.00
C GLN A 101 -16.49 -1.87 -16.40
N GLU A 102 -16.09 -2.87 -17.20
CA GLU A 102 -16.98 -3.93 -17.71
C GLU A 102 -17.60 -4.78 -16.59
N ASN A 103 -16.87 -4.95 -15.49
CA ASN A 103 -17.30 -5.74 -14.34
C ASN A 103 -17.12 -4.93 -13.06
N THR A 104 -18.23 -4.37 -12.57
CA THR A 104 -18.24 -3.52 -11.37
C THR A 104 -18.58 -4.29 -10.09
N GLU A 105 -19.10 -5.51 -10.19
CA GLU A 105 -19.58 -6.28 -9.04
C GLU A 105 -18.51 -7.21 -8.46
N HIS A 106 -17.64 -7.74 -9.31
CA HIS A 106 -16.56 -8.61 -8.89
C HIS A 106 -15.34 -7.77 -8.50
N VAL A 107 -15.00 -7.81 -7.21
CA VAL A 107 -13.85 -7.12 -6.64
C VAL A 107 -12.96 -8.17 -5.99
N ASP A 108 -11.74 -8.28 -6.48
CA ASP A 108 -10.70 -9.16 -5.95
C ASP A 108 -9.57 -8.34 -5.33
N VAL A 109 -8.83 -8.96 -4.40
CA VAL A 109 -7.64 -8.37 -3.79
C VAL A 109 -6.41 -8.83 -4.56
N PHE A 110 -5.84 -7.94 -5.38
CA PHE A 110 -4.62 -8.22 -6.15
C PHE A 110 -3.39 -8.41 -5.24
N GLY A 111 -3.28 -7.64 -4.17
CA GLY A 111 -2.19 -7.73 -3.21
C GLY A 111 -2.35 -6.78 -2.05
N THR A 112 -1.65 -7.05 -0.94
CA THR A 112 -1.65 -6.21 0.25
C THR A 112 -0.24 -5.93 0.72
N LYS A 113 -0.04 -4.71 1.25
CA LYS A 113 1.22 -4.26 1.82
C LYS A 113 0.90 -3.43 3.05
N PHE A 114 1.61 -3.69 4.15
CA PHE A 114 1.57 -2.85 5.35
C PHE A 114 2.92 -2.17 5.53
N PHE A 115 2.89 -0.88 5.86
CA PHE A 115 4.06 -0.04 6.08
C PHE A 115 3.95 0.61 7.47
N PRO A 116 4.78 0.20 8.45
CA PRO A 116 4.75 0.75 9.81
C PRO A 116 5.32 2.18 9.94
N MET A 117 5.90 2.74 8.88
CA MET A 117 6.35 4.15 8.79
C MET A 117 7.17 4.64 10.01
N TRP A 118 8.22 3.90 10.37
CA TRP A 118 9.11 4.27 11.47
C TRP A 118 9.76 5.66 11.30
N PRO A 119 10.05 6.37 12.40
CA PRO A 119 10.87 7.58 12.36
C PRO A 119 12.22 7.34 11.66
N GLY A 120 12.58 8.24 10.75
CA GLY A 120 13.77 8.09 9.90
C GLY A 120 13.59 7.12 8.72
N GLY A 121 12.34 6.72 8.42
CA GLY A 121 12.01 5.94 7.22
C GLY A 121 12.38 6.65 5.91
N ARG A 122 12.52 5.89 4.83
CA ARG A 122 12.92 6.40 3.51
C ARG A 122 11.72 6.68 2.61
N SER A 123 11.86 7.68 1.74
CA SER A 123 10.89 7.95 0.68
C SER A 123 11.01 6.94 -0.45
N VAL A 124 9.88 6.55 -1.03
CA VAL A 124 9.82 5.66 -2.21
C VAL A 124 9.97 6.41 -3.56
N SER A 125 10.37 7.69 -3.53
CA SER A 125 10.40 8.58 -4.71
C SER A 125 9.05 8.68 -5.44
N TRP A 126 8.96 9.56 -6.45
CA TRP A 126 7.77 9.60 -7.30
C TRP A 126 7.74 8.37 -8.21
N HIS A 127 6.58 7.73 -8.32
CA HIS A 127 6.40 6.59 -9.22
C HIS A 127 4.91 6.39 -9.56
N GLN A 128 4.64 5.45 -10.47
CA GLN A 128 3.30 4.97 -10.77
C GLN A 128 3.24 3.47 -10.44
N ASP A 129 2.22 3.04 -9.68
CA ASP A 129 2.05 1.63 -9.31
C ASP A 129 2.00 0.71 -10.54
N CYS A 130 1.38 1.17 -11.64
CA CYS A 130 1.26 0.41 -12.89
C CYS A 130 2.60 -0.07 -13.47
N HIS A 131 3.69 0.69 -13.22
CA HIS A 131 5.03 0.29 -13.63
C HIS A 131 5.45 -1.00 -12.92
N TYR A 132 5.29 -1.05 -11.60
CA TYR A 132 5.68 -2.19 -10.78
C TYR A 132 4.71 -3.36 -10.87
N PHE A 133 3.44 -3.10 -11.20
CA PHE A 133 2.47 -4.16 -11.49
C PHE A 133 2.67 -4.78 -12.88
N GLY A 134 3.50 -4.18 -13.74
CA GLY A 134 3.70 -4.63 -15.11
C GLY A 134 2.45 -4.46 -15.99
N THR A 135 1.50 -3.61 -15.58
CA THR A 135 0.25 -3.39 -16.30
C THR A 135 -0.29 -1.98 -16.08
N ALA A 136 -0.70 -1.32 -17.16
CA ALA A 136 -1.42 -0.05 -17.14
C ALA A 136 -2.96 -0.23 -17.17
N SER A 137 -3.43 -1.44 -16.85
CA SER A 137 -4.86 -1.74 -16.83
C SER A 137 -5.59 -0.83 -15.83
N PRO A 138 -6.69 -0.17 -16.23
CA PRO A 138 -7.50 0.62 -15.31
C PRO A 138 -8.33 -0.26 -14.36
N LYS A 139 -8.21 -1.59 -14.45
CA LYS A 139 -8.93 -2.58 -13.64
C LYS A 139 -8.30 -2.78 -12.25
N ILE A 140 -7.17 -2.13 -11.95
CA ILE A 140 -6.50 -2.21 -10.65
C ILE A 140 -6.55 -0.82 -9.99
N VAL A 141 -7.03 -0.77 -8.75
CA VAL A 141 -7.04 0.45 -7.93
C VAL A 141 -6.35 0.19 -6.60
N SER A 142 -5.49 1.12 -6.19
CA SER A 142 -4.81 1.06 -4.89
C SER A 142 -5.68 1.73 -3.82
N CYS A 143 -5.90 1.02 -2.70
CA CYS A 143 -6.59 1.55 -1.53
C CYS A 143 -5.59 1.86 -0.42
N GLY A 144 -5.29 3.14 -0.18
CA GLY A 144 -4.46 3.58 0.94
C GLY A 144 -5.29 3.74 2.21
N VAL A 145 -4.95 2.99 3.26
CA VAL A 145 -5.58 3.08 4.58
C VAL A 145 -4.57 3.58 5.60
N TYR A 146 -4.86 4.72 6.21
CA TYR A 146 -4.11 5.25 7.34
C TYR A 146 -4.74 4.73 8.64
N VAL A 147 -4.00 3.88 9.34
CA VAL A 147 -4.40 3.34 10.64
C VAL A 147 -4.18 4.38 11.75
N ASP A 148 -3.06 5.09 11.66
CA ASP A 148 -2.75 6.24 12.50
C ASP A 148 -2.96 7.55 11.73
N ALA A 149 -3.06 8.66 12.47
CA ALA A 149 -3.06 9.99 11.86
C ALA A 149 -1.78 10.20 11.05
N ALA A 150 -1.93 10.54 9.77
CA ALA A 150 -0.81 10.79 8.87
C ALA A 150 -0.89 12.19 8.27
N ASP A 151 0.22 12.90 8.31
CA ASP A 151 0.40 14.23 7.75
C ASP A 151 1.78 14.38 7.10
N ALA A 152 2.10 15.62 6.69
CA ALA A 152 3.35 15.92 5.99
C ALA A 152 4.61 15.67 6.85
N THR A 153 4.47 15.49 8.17
CA THR A 153 5.58 15.34 9.12
C THR A 153 5.89 13.88 9.44
N ASN A 154 4.98 12.95 9.19
CA ASN A 154 5.14 11.52 9.52
C ASN A 154 4.94 10.58 8.32
N GLY A 155 5.08 11.10 7.10
CA GLY A 155 5.17 10.28 5.90
C GLY A 155 3.83 9.98 5.23
N CYS A 156 2.87 10.92 5.24
CA CYS A 156 1.69 10.81 4.40
C CYS A 156 2.06 10.68 2.91
N LEU A 157 1.18 10.05 2.13
CA LEU A 157 1.33 9.95 0.68
C LEU A 157 1.24 11.34 0.07
N ARG A 158 2.06 11.55 -0.97
CA ARG A 158 1.95 12.70 -1.85
C ARG A 158 1.49 12.20 -3.21
N VAL A 159 0.48 12.85 -3.76
CA VAL A 159 -0.11 12.49 -5.06
C VAL A 159 -0.10 13.73 -5.94
N VAL A 160 0.27 13.59 -7.20
CA VAL A 160 0.15 14.66 -8.20
C VAL A 160 -1.25 14.60 -8.79
N PRO A 161 -2.15 15.58 -8.54
CA PRO A 161 -3.50 15.54 -9.06
C PRO A 161 -3.51 15.48 -10.60
N GLY A 162 -4.36 14.62 -11.15
CA GLY A 162 -4.55 14.47 -12.59
C GLY A 162 -3.45 13.68 -13.31
N SER A 163 -2.40 13.23 -12.62
CA SER A 163 -1.27 12.50 -13.24
C SER A 163 -1.70 11.19 -13.92
N HIS A 164 -2.72 10.51 -13.40
CA HIS A 164 -3.30 9.30 -13.99
C HIS A 164 -3.76 9.46 -15.45
N ALA A 165 -4.14 10.67 -15.89
CA ALA A 165 -4.60 10.94 -17.26
C ALA A 165 -3.46 10.97 -18.28
N ARG A 166 -2.20 10.93 -17.84
CA ARG A 166 -1.01 10.96 -18.72
C ARG A 166 -0.57 9.57 -19.20
N GLY A 167 -1.27 8.51 -18.78
CA GLY A 167 -0.86 7.13 -19.04
C GLY A 167 0.41 6.74 -18.29
N ALA A 168 1.03 5.64 -18.69
CA ALA A 168 2.31 5.20 -18.13
C ALA A 168 3.44 6.10 -18.64
N LEU A 169 4.21 6.66 -17.71
CA LEU A 169 5.40 7.46 -17.99
C LEU A 169 6.65 6.58 -17.90
N PRO A 170 7.78 6.98 -18.51
CA PRO A 170 9.06 6.32 -18.29
C PRO A 170 9.49 6.42 -16.81
N HIS A 171 10.08 5.35 -16.26
CA HIS A 171 10.64 5.31 -14.91
C HIS A 171 12.14 5.07 -14.96
N SER A 172 12.87 5.74 -14.07
CA SER A 172 14.29 5.50 -13.80
C SER A 172 14.54 5.34 -12.30
N PRO A 173 15.56 4.59 -11.86
CA PRO A 173 15.93 4.52 -10.45
C PRO A 173 16.24 5.92 -9.89
N GLY A 174 15.58 6.29 -8.79
CA GLY A 174 15.82 7.55 -8.06
C GLY A 174 16.62 7.34 -6.77
N ALA A 175 17.36 8.36 -6.32
CA ALA A 175 18.17 8.29 -5.10
C ALA A 175 17.38 8.47 -3.78
N GLY A 176 16.08 8.77 -3.84
CA GLY A 176 15.21 8.77 -2.65
C GLY A 176 15.39 9.92 -1.65
N ASP A 177 16.25 10.91 -1.93
CA ASP A 177 16.56 11.96 -0.96
C ASP A 177 15.50 13.08 -0.92
N LEU A 178 14.98 13.49 -2.09
CA LEU A 178 13.84 14.39 -2.24
C LEU A 178 13.18 14.12 -3.60
N ALA A 179 11.92 13.70 -3.58
CA ALA A 179 10.90 13.87 -4.62
C ALA A 179 11.40 14.31 -6.03
N ASN A 180 12.02 13.41 -6.79
CA ASN A 180 12.22 13.58 -8.24
C ASN A 180 11.61 12.37 -8.96
N GLY A 181 10.88 12.66 -10.03
CA GLY A 181 10.30 11.66 -10.93
C GLY A 181 11.29 11.17 -11.96
#